data_AF-A0AAD1VNJ1-F1
#
_entry.id   AF-A0AAD1VNJ1-F1
#
_cell.length_a   1.000
_cell.length_b   1.000
_cell.length_c   1.000
_cell.angle_alpha   90.00
_cell.angle_beta   90.00
_cell.angle_gamma   90.00
#
_symmetry.space_group_name_H-M   'P 1'
#
loop_
_entity.id
_entity.type
_entity.pdbx_description
1 polymer ?
#
loop_
_entity_poly.entity_id
_entity_poly.type
_entity_poly.pdbx_seq_one_letter_code
_entity_poly.pdbx_strand_id
1 'polypeptide(L)'
;MQWPYADSGLSEVLPRDLGSLFSDIYTEETRYRFCGREMRITEHYGANLGVAAPVWDAALVFCNFIEEQKLNFKGKKVIELGAGTGIVGILVSLLGGDVTMTDLPHTLSQIKTNVAANLPDDYLNKVRALSWGLDQDKFPQDFDYILGADIVYIEDTYPLLLRTLKHLCGPQTTIYLSSKMRPEHGTLTFFQDILPQHFVLDIVQRDEEEDINIYKITQS
;
A
#
# COMPACT_ATOMS: atom_id res chain seq x y z
N MET A 1 36.50 59.50 -15.81
CA MET A 1 35.43 59.48 -14.79
C MET A 1 35.39 58.05 -14.26
N GLN A 2 35.97 57.83 -13.08
CA GLN A 2 36.12 56.51 -12.45
C GLN A 2 34.82 56.13 -11.72
N TRP A 3 34.42 54.87 -11.85
CA TRP A 3 33.39 54.23 -11.05
C TRP A 3 34.00 53.78 -9.72
N PRO A 4 33.43 54.11 -8.54
CA PRO A 4 33.98 53.66 -7.27
C PRO A 4 33.52 52.22 -6.93
N TYR A 5 34.45 51.49 -6.31
CA TYR A 5 34.32 50.18 -5.63
C TYR A 5 33.01 50.05 -4.82
N ALA A 6 32.22 48.98 -5.01
CA ALA A 6 32.31 47.65 -4.41
C ALA A 6 31.71 47.54 -2.98
N ASP A 7 30.55 46.89 -2.94
CA ASP A 7 30.21 45.76 -2.06
C ASP A 7 30.30 45.93 -0.53
N SER A 8 29.14 46.08 0.11
CA SER A 8 28.85 45.53 1.45
C SER A 8 27.36 45.76 1.76
N GLY A 9 26.53 44.71 1.70
CA GLY A 9 25.18 44.84 2.26
C GLY A 9 24.10 43.83 1.83
N LEU A 10 24.39 42.87 0.94
CA LEU A 10 23.38 41.86 0.53
C LEU A 10 23.74 40.42 0.93
N SER A 11 24.81 40.21 1.70
CA SER A 11 25.21 38.88 2.18
C SER A 11 24.87 38.62 3.66
N GLU A 12 24.18 39.53 4.35
CA GLU A 12 23.86 39.40 5.78
C GLU A 12 22.37 39.17 6.12
N VAL A 13 21.49 38.99 5.12
CA VAL A 13 20.06 38.72 5.37
C VAL A 13 19.58 37.39 4.77
N LEU A 14 20.51 36.48 4.45
CA LEU A 14 20.15 35.12 4.04
C LEU A 14 20.82 34.11 4.99
N PRO A 15 20.04 33.30 5.72
CA PRO A 15 20.59 32.19 6.50
C PRO A 15 21.47 31.33 5.60
N ARG A 16 22.67 30.99 6.05
CA ARG A 16 23.66 30.18 5.32
C ARG A 16 23.25 28.71 5.12
N ASP A 17 21.99 28.38 5.36
CA ASP A 17 21.48 27.02 5.32
C ASP A 17 20.15 26.90 4.56
N LEU A 18 20.13 27.43 3.33
CA LEU A 18 19.00 27.19 2.42
C LEU A 18 18.88 25.70 2.01
N GLY A 19 19.88 24.86 2.34
CA GLY A 19 19.86 23.43 2.11
C GLY A 19 19.06 22.64 3.15
N SER A 20 18.82 23.20 4.33
CA SER A 20 18.08 22.55 5.42
C SER A 20 16.58 22.92 5.46
N LEU A 21 16.09 23.79 4.57
CA LEU A 21 14.75 24.38 4.68
C LEU A 21 13.68 23.73 3.78
N PHE A 22 14.02 22.69 3.00
CA PHE A 22 13.05 22.00 2.12
C PHE A 22 13.29 20.49 2.02
N SER A 23 13.30 19.79 3.16
CA SER A 23 12.96 18.35 3.22
C SER A 23 12.74 17.91 4.67
N ASP A 24 11.82 18.53 5.40
CA ASP A 24 11.47 18.05 6.74
C ASP A 24 10.83 16.66 6.62
N ILE A 25 11.69 15.64 6.64
CA ILE A 25 11.29 14.25 6.80
C ILE A 25 10.88 14.14 8.26
N TYR A 26 9.60 13.90 8.50
CA TYR A 26 9.08 13.64 9.83
C TYR A 26 8.32 12.32 9.84
N THR A 27 8.19 11.75 11.03
CA THR A 27 7.48 10.48 11.23
C THR A 27 6.36 10.68 12.21
N GLU A 28 5.21 10.10 11.92
CA GLU A 28 4.12 9.97 12.89
C GLU A 28 3.93 8.49 13.22
N GLU A 29 3.76 8.16 14.51
CA GLU A 29 3.43 6.81 14.93
C GLU A 29 1.98 6.77 15.41
N THR A 30 1.17 5.95 14.77
CA THR A 30 -0.22 5.72 15.14
C THR A 30 -0.40 4.28 15.63
N ARG A 31 -1.22 4.10 16.66
CA ARG A 31 -1.59 2.79 17.19
C ARG A 31 -2.96 2.38 16.70
N TYR A 32 -3.02 1.21 16.08
CA TYR A 32 -4.26 0.59 15.63
C TYR A 32 -4.52 -0.69 16.41
N ARG A 33 -5.79 -1.10 16.47
CA ARG A 33 -6.19 -2.35 17.12
C ARG A 33 -7.20 -3.08 16.26
N PHE A 34 -6.83 -4.27 15.81
CA PHE A 34 -7.70 -5.19 15.05
C PHE A 34 -7.48 -6.63 15.52
N CYS A 35 -8.52 -7.45 15.49
CA CYS A 35 -8.48 -8.85 15.92
C CYS A 35 -7.89 -9.05 17.34
N GLY A 36 -8.11 -8.09 18.24
CA GLY A 36 -7.51 -8.05 19.57
C GLY A 36 -5.99 -7.83 19.61
N ARG A 37 -5.35 -7.53 18.49
CA ARG A 37 -3.91 -7.21 18.37
C ARG A 37 -3.72 -5.71 18.28
N GLU A 38 -2.72 -5.18 18.99
CA GLU A 38 -2.28 -3.80 18.83
C GLU A 38 -1.14 -3.74 17.80
N MET A 39 -1.18 -2.76 16.91
CA MET A 39 -0.16 -2.53 15.90
C MET A 39 0.32 -1.08 15.96
N ARG A 40 1.63 -0.87 15.95
CA ARG A 40 2.26 0.46 15.86
C ARG A 40 2.71 0.68 14.42
N ILE A 41 2.14 1.67 13.75
CA ILE A 41 2.47 1.99 12.37
C ILE A 41 3.13 3.36 12.35
N THR A 42 4.36 3.40 11.85
CA THR A 42 5.11 4.62 11.57
C THR A 42 4.89 5.03 10.11
N GLU A 43 4.41 6.25 9.92
CA GLU A 43 4.18 6.91 8.64
C GLU A 43 5.34 7.91 8.41
N HIS A 44 6.14 7.70 7.37
CA HIS A 44 7.31 8.52 7.08
C HIS A 44 6.95 9.58 6.02
N TYR A 45 6.67 10.80 6.46
CA TYR A 45 6.38 11.91 5.57
C TYR A 45 7.66 12.55 5.03
N GLY A 46 7.64 12.89 3.74
CA GLY A 46 8.77 13.52 3.05
C GLY A 46 8.65 13.38 1.54
N ALA A 47 9.56 14.03 0.81
CA ALA A 47 9.50 14.11 -0.66
C ALA A 47 9.57 12.75 -1.39
N ASN A 48 10.06 11.70 -0.73
CA ASN A 48 10.37 10.42 -1.38
C ASN A 48 9.23 9.39 -1.36
N LEU A 49 8.35 9.43 -0.36
CA LEU A 49 7.29 8.41 -0.20
C LEU A 49 5.95 8.86 -0.77
N GLY A 50 5.65 10.16 -0.72
CA GLY A 50 4.39 10.71 -1.25
C GLY A 50 3.17 9.93 -0.75
N VAL A 51 2.37 9.41 -1.68
CA VAL A 51 1.14 8.63 -1.40
C VAL A 51 1.39 7.29 -0.70
N ALA A 52 2.63 6.79 -0.66
CA ALA A 52 2.96 5.56 0.06
C ALA A 52 3.21 5.79 1.57
N ALA A 53 3.36 7.05 2.01
CA ALA A 53 3.62 7.39 3.40
C ALA A 53 2.44 7.11 4.35
N PRO A 54 1.21 7.58 4.05
CA PRO A 54 0.11 7.47 5.01
C PRO A 54 -0.57 6.10 5.00
N VAL A 55 -1.26 5.79 6.10
CA VAL A 55 -2.29 4.75 6.11
C VAL A 55 -3.56 5.30 5.47
N TRP A 56 -3.99 4.71 4.36
CA TRP A 56 -5.23 5.09 3.68
C TRP A 56 -6.48 4.47 4.34
N ASP A 57 -7.60 5.18 4.30
CA ASP A 57 -8.89 4.75 4.88
C ASP A 57 -9.30 3.34 4.40
N ALA A 58 -9.08 3.03 3.12
CA ALA A 58 -9.39 1.71 2.56
C ALA A 58 -8.59 0.58 3.22
N ALA A 59 -7.36 0.84 3.68
CA ALA A 59 -6.60 -0.15 4.45
C ALA A 59 -7.22 -0.39 5.84
N LEU A 60 -7.74 0.66 6.49
CA LEU A 60 -8.41 0.56 7.79
C LEU A 60 -9.75 -0.17 7.69
N VAL A 61 -10.58 0.21 6.72
CA VAL A 61 -11.85 -0.47 6.42
C VAL A 61 -11.59 -1.93 6.07
N PHE A 62 -10.52 -2.22 5.34
CA PHE A 62 -10.17 -3.61 5.02
C PHE A 62 -9.71 -4.41 6.25
N CYS A 63 -8.95 -3.81 7.17
CA CYS A 63 -8.60 -4.44 8.44
C CYS A 63 -9.83 -4.76 9.30
N ASN A 64 -10.79 -3.83 9.38
CA ASN A 64 -12.08 -4.05 10.06
C ASN A 64 -12.86 -5.20 9.42
N PHE A 65 -12.96 -5.23 8.09
CA PHE A 65 -13.60 -6.33 7.37
C PHE A 65 -12.97 -7.69 7.67
N ILE A 66 -11.63 -7.77 7.70
CA ILE A 66 -10.91 -9.00 8.05
C ILE A 66 -11.32 -9.49 9.45
N GLU A 67 -11.42 -8.58 10.42
CA GLU A 67 -11.86 -8.87 11.79
C GLU A 67 -13.33 -9.32 11.85
N GLU A 68 -14.23 -8.54 11.25
CA GLU A 68 -15.67 -8.77 11.26
C GLU A 68 -16.04 -10.10 10.59
N GLN A 69 -15.45 -10.37 9.42
CA GLN A 69 -15.69 -11.59 8.67
C GLN A 69 -14.88 -12.79 9.20
N LYS A 70 -13.99 -12.56 10.17
CA LYS A 70 -13.12 -13.58 10.78
C LYS A 70 -12.36 -14.38 9.71
N LEU A 71 -11.79 -13.68 8.73
CA LEU A 71 -11.05 -14.33 7.66
C LEU A 71 -9.86 -15.10 8.24
N ASN A 72 -9.73 -16.36 7.85
CA ASN A 72 -8.72 -17.25 8.40
C ASN A 72 -7.52 -17.34 7.45
N PHE A 73 -6.42 -16.72 7.84
CA PHE A 73 -5.15 -16.74 7.10
C PHE A 73 -4.15 -17.77 7.63
N LYS A 74 -4.51 -18.58 8.63
CA LYS A 74 -3.58 -19.51 9.26
C LYS A 74 -3.03 -20.52 8.24
N GLY A 75 -1.72 -20.46 8.02
CA GLY A 75 -1.01 -21.33 7.08
C GLY A 75 -1.27 -21.00 5.60
N LYS A 76 -1.85 -19.83 5.31
CA LYS A 76 -2.17 -19.38 3.95
C LYS A 76 -1.03 -18.55 3.37
N LYS A 77 -0.71 -18.77 2.10
CA LYS A 77 0.28 -17.99 1.37
C LYS A 77 -0.38 -16.74 0.80
N VAL A 78 0.10 -15.57 1.21
CA VAL A 78 -0.53 -14.29 0.88
C VAL A 78 0.48 -13.36 0.21
N ILE A 79 0.05 -12.63 -0.79
CA ILE A 79 0.80 -11.49 -1.34
C ILE A 79 -0.03 -10.23 -1.25
N GLU A 80 0.56 -9.15 -0.75
CA GLU A 80 -0.04 -7.82 -0.73
C GLU A 80 0.65 -6.94 -1.79
N LEU A 81 -0.15 -6.33 -2.66
CA LEU A 81 0.28 -5.39 -3.69
C LEU A 81 0.09 -3.95 -3.19
N GLY A 82 1.10 -3.10 -3.36
CA GLY A 82 1.01 -1.68 -2.97
C GLY A 82 0.80 -1.50 -1.47
N ALA A 83 1.62 -2.17 -0.67
CA ALA A 83 1.44 -2.26 0.77
C ALA A 83 1.59 -0.92 1.52
N GLY A 84 2.30 0.07 0.96
CA GLY A 84 2.50 1.39 1.58
C GLY A 84 3.18 1.30 2.95
N THR A 85 2.39 1.38 4.02
CA THR A 85 2.86 1.19 5.41
C THR A 85 3.00 -0.29 5.81
N GLY A 86 2.33 -1.20 5.11
CA GLY A 86 2.28 -2.63 5.40
C GLY A 86 1.20 -3.03 6.41
N ILE A 87 0.31 -2.12 6.80
CA ILE A 87 -0.67 -2.35 7.89
C ILE A 87 -1.54 -3.60 7.66
N VAL A 88 -2.04 -3.83 6.44
CA VAL A 88 -2.89 -5.00 6.12
C VAL A 88 -2.05 -6.28 6.16
N GLY A 89 -0.88 -6.30 5.52
CA GLY A 89 0.03 -7.44 5.54
C GLY A 89 0.53 -7.81 6.95
N ILE A 90 0.75 -6.82 7.81
CA ILE A 90 1.11 -7.02 9.23
C ILE A 90 -0.04 -7.70 9.97
N LEU A 91 -1.28 -7.20 9.84
CA LEU A 91 -2.45 -7.83 10.44
C LEU A 91 -2.60 -9.28 9.98
N VAL A 92 -2.49 -9.54 8.68
CA VAL A 92 -2.62 -10.88 8.11
C VAL A 92 -1.50 -11.81 8.59
N SER A 93 -0.28 -11.29 8.77
CA SER A 93 0.82 -12.04 9.38
C SER A 93 0.50 -12.40 10.84
N LEU A 94 -0.03 -11.46 11.63
CA LEU A 94 -0.46 -11.69 13.01
C LEU A 94 -1.57 -12.76 13.12
N LEU A 95 -2.37 -12.92 12.06
CA LEU A 95 -3.40 -13.96 11.92
C LEU A 95 -2.86 -15.30 11.37
N GLY A 96 -1.56 -15.41 11.15
CA GLY A 96 -0.86 -16.66 10.82
C GLY A 96 -0.65 -16.91 9.33
N GLY A 97 -0.76 -15.90 8.46
CA GLY A 97 -0.38 -16.00 7.06
C GLY A 97 1.14 -16.02 6.83
N ASP A 98 1.60 -16.68 5.76
CA ASP A 98 2.93 -16.48 5.16
C ASP A 98 2.81 -15.33 4.14
N VAL A 99 3.09 -14.12 4.60
CA VAL A 99 2.77 -12.90 3.86
C VAL A 99 3.99 -12.37 3.11
N THR A 100 3.84 -12.12 1.82
CA THR A 100 4.79 -11.34 1.02
C THR A 100 4.22 -9.94 0.79
N MET A 101 4.69 -8.95 1.53
CA MET A 101 4.31 -7.54 1.38
C MET A 101 5.15 -6.91 0.27
N THR A 102 4.49 -6.29 -0.71
CA THR A 102 5.19 -5.74 -1.88
C THR A 102 4.78 -4.31 -2.21
N ASP A 103 5.76 -3.56 -2.70
CA ASP A 103 5.60 -2.19 -3.14
C ASP A 103 6.79 -1.80 -4.03
N LEU A 104 6.86 -0.54 -4.47
CA LEU A 104 8.01 0.03 -5.16
C LEU A 104 9.25 0.07 -4.23
N PRO A 105 10.47 0.06 -4.79
CA PRO A 105 11.70 -0.03 -3.99
C PRO A 105 11.86 1.03 -2.90
N HIS A 106 11.38 2.25 -3.14
CA HIS A 106 11.50 3.37 -2.18
C HIS A 106 10.61 3.18 -0.93
N THR A 107 9.48 2.48 -1.06
CA THR A 107 8.52 2.21 0.02
C THR A 107 8.99 1.10 0.98
N LEU A 108 9.86 0.20 0.53
CA LEU A 108 10.21 -1.00 1.30
C LEU A 108 10.87 -0.72 2.65
N SER A 109 11.54 0.42 2.80
CA SER A 109 12.17 0.81 4.06
C SER A 109 11.13 1.03 5.16
N GLN A 110 10.03 1.74 4.85
CA GLN A 110 8.91 1.95 5.75
C GLN A 110 8.22 0.64 6.13
N ILE A 111 7.93 -0.22 5.14
CA ILE A 111 7.29 -1.52 5.41
C ILE A 111 8.16 -2.34 6.38
N LYS A 112 9.49 -2.36 6.18
CA LYS A 112 10.41 -3.07 7.07
C LYS A 112 10.43 -2.50 8.49
N THR A 113 10.38 -1.18 8.64
CA THR A 113 10.26 -0.51 9.95
C THR A 113 9.00 -0.99 10.67
N ASN A 114 7.86 -0.98 9.99
CA ASN A 114 6.57 -1.39 10.57
C ASN A 114 6.51 -2.89 10.84
N VAL A 115 7.08 -3.73 9.97
CA VAL A 115 7.24 -5.17 10.23
C VAL A 115 8.05 -5.41 11.50
N ALA A 116 9.22 -4.78 11.63
CA ALA A 116 10.08 -4.95 12.80
C ALA A 116 9.42 -4.48 14.12
N ALA A 117 8.54 -3.47 14.04
CA ALA A 117 7.82 -2.96 15.19
C ALA A 117 6.69 -3.88 15.69
N ASN A 118 6.18 -4.78 14.84
CA ASN A 118 4.93 -5.53 15.09
C ASN A 118 5.08 -7.05 15.01
N LEU A 119 6.04 -7.56 14.25
CA LEU A 119 6.21 -8.97 13.94
C LEU A 119 7.56 -9.48 14.49
N PRO A 120 7.57 -10.21 15.61
CA PRO A 120 8.73 -10.98 16.04
C PRO A 120 9.22 -11.96 14.96
N ASP A 121 10.46 -12.43 15.08
CA ASP A 121 11.14 -13.28 14.09
C ASP A 121 10.41 -14.60 13.77
N ASP A 122 9.51 -15.06 14.64
CA ASP A 122 8.73 -16.29 14.47
C ASP A 122 7.60 -16.17 13.42
N TYR A 123 7.28 -14.95 12.96
CA TYR A 123 6.22 -14.72 11.96
C TYR A 123 6.74 -14.87 10.54
N LEU A 124 6.04 -15.67 9.72
CA LEU A 124 6.36 -15.85 8.32
C LEU A 124 5.98 -14.59 7.51
N ASN A 125 6.98 -13.76 7.22
CA ASN A 125 6.78 -12.57 6.43
C ASN A 125 7.98 -12.29 5.52
N LYS A 126 7.72 -11.63 4.38
CA LYS A 126 8.74 -11.20 3.41
C LYS A 126 8.37 -9.81 2.91
N VAL A 127 9.34 -8.91 2.85
CA VAL A 127 9.18 -7.60 2.21
C VAL A 127 10.00 -7.57 0.92
N ARG A 128 9.35 -7.42 -0.24
CA ARG A 128 10.00 -7.50 -1.56
C ARG A 128 9.51 -6.40 -2.51
N ALA A 129 10.41 -5.92 -3.37
CA ALA A 129 10.03 -5.01 -4.45
C ALA A 129 9.15 -5.73 -5.48
N LEU A 130 8.05 -5.10 -5.89
CA LEU A 130 7.23 -5.52 -7.03
C LEU A 130 6.67 -4.28 -7.72
N SER A 131 7.24 -3.91 -8.87
CA SER A 131 6.62 -2.95 -9.79
C SER A 131 5.62 -3.69 -10.68
N TRP A 132 4.36 -3.24 -10.67
CA TRP A 132 3.29 -3.87 -11.43
C TRP A 132 3.62 -3.93 -12.92
N GLY A 133 3.28 -5.05 -13.56
CA GLY A 133 3.49 -5.32 -14.97
C GLY A 133 4.94 -5.58 -15.37
N LEU A 134 5.90 -5.41 -14.44
CA LEU A 134 7.33 -5.58 -14.69
C LEU A 134 7.94 -6.74 -13.89
N ASP A 135 7.58 -6.87 -12.61
CA ASP A 135 8.28 -7.75 -11.68
C ASP A 135 7.52 -9.04 -11.31
N GLN A 136 6.27 -9.21 -11.77
CA GLN A 136 5.42 -10.33 -11.39
C GLN A 136 6.07 -11.71 -11.63
N ASP A 137 6.89 -11.84 -12.68
CA ASP A 137 7.55 -13.10 -13.06
C ASP A 137 8.62 -13.56 -12.04
N LYS A 138 8.97 -12.71 -11.07
CA LYS A 138 9.89 -13.02 -9.94
C LYS A 138 9.18 -13.59 -8.72
N PHE A 139 7.88 -13.82 -8.81
CA PHE A 139 7.01 -14.30 -7.74
C PHE A 139 6.32 -15.59 -8.17
N PRO A 140 6.02 -16.49 -7.23
CA PRO A 140 5.31 -17.72 -7.56
C PRO A 140 3.81 -17.44 -7.81
N GLN A 141 3.09 -18.40 -8.36
CA GLN A 141 1.66 -18.28 -8.72
C GLN A 141 0.75 -19.15 -7.84
N ASP A 142 1.24 -19.54 -6.67
CA ASP A 142 0.61 -20.46 -5.71
C ASP A 142 0.10 -19.72 -4.47
N PHE A 143 -0.25 -18.43 -4.61
CA PHE A 143 -0.84 -17.66 -3.51
C PHE A 143 -2.29 -18.08 -3.26
N ASP A 144 -2.65 -18.34 -2.01
CA ASP A 144 -4.04 -18.52 -1.62
C ASP A 144 -4.80 -17.19 -1.72
N TYR A 145 -4.13 -16.09 -1.34
CA TYR A 145 -4.70 -14.75 -1.35
C TYR A 145 -3.80 -13.71 -2.00
N ILE A 146 -4.42 -12.80 -2.76
CA ILE A 146 -3.81 -11.55 -3.22
C ILE A 146 -4.60 -10.41 -2.58
N LEU A 147 -3.92 -9.48 -1.93
CA LEU A 147 -4.52 -8.36 -1.21
C LEU A 147 -4.07 -7.02 -1.82
N GLY A 148 -4.93 -6.02 -1.78
CA GLY A 148 -4.58 -4.64 -2.12
C GLY A 148 -5.57 -3.66 -1.50
N ALA A 149 -5.07 -2.57 -0.94
CA ALA A 149 -5.89 -1.51 -0.35
C ALA A 149 -5.49 -0.14 -0.93
N ASP A 150 -6.48 0.56 -1.50
CA ASP A 150 -6.34 1.85 -2.20
C ASP A 150 -5.31 1.89 -3.33
N ILE A 151 -5.14 0.77 -4.06
CA ILE A 151 -4.15 0.65 -5.13
C ILE A 151 -4.68 1.04 -6.53
N VAL A 152 -5.94 1.46 -6.62
CA VAL A 152 -6.62 1.84 -7.88
C VAL A 152 -6.83 3.36 -7.88
N TYR A 153 -5.81 4.11 -8.32
CA TYR A 153 -5.86 5.59 -8.32
C TYR A 153 -5.09 6.26 -9.47
N ILE A 154 -4.25 5.52 -10.21
CA ILE A 154 -3.54 6.02 -11.40
C ILE A 154 -3.97 5.20 -12.61
N GLU A 155 -4.78 5.78 -13.50
CA GLU A 155 -5.37 5.07 -14.65
C GLU A 155 -4.32 4.42 -15.56
N ASP A 156 -3.19 5.09 -15.79
CA ASP A 156 -2.07 4.58 -16.60
C ASP A 156 -1.49 3.26 -16.05
N THR A 157 -1.70 2.96 -14.76
CA THR A 157 -1.20 1.74 -14.12
C THR A 157 -2.20 0.58 -14.21
N TYR A 158 -3.45 0.78 -14.63
CA TYR A 158 -4.47 -0.27 -14.65
C TYR A 158 -4.10 -1.48 -15.51
N PRO A 159 -3.55 -1.33 -16.73
CA PRO A 159 -3.09 -2.48 -17.51
C PRO A 159 -1.95 -3.24 -16.81
N LEU A 160 -1.09 -2.53 -16.07
CA LEU A 160 0.06 -3.10 -15.35
C LEU A 160 -0.41 -3.88 -14.11
N LEU A 161 -1.33 -3.32 -13.33
CA LEU A 161 -1.96 -3.97 -12.20
C LEU A 161 -2.72 -5.22 -12.67
N LEU A 162 -3.53 -5.10 -13.73
CA LEU A 162 -4.26 -6.23 -14.31
C LEU A 162 -3.32 -7.36 -14.76
N ARG A 163 -2.21 -7.03 -15.44
CA ARG A 163 -1.18 -8.02 -15.80
C ARG A 163 -0.61 -8.73 -14.57
N THR A 164 -0.37 -7.98 -13.50
CA THR A 164 0.15 -8.50 -12.23
C THR A 164 -0.84 -9.46 -11.58
N LEU A 165 -2.11 -9.05 -11.44
CA LEU A 165 -3.17 -9.88 -10.89
C LEU A 165 -3.33 -11.18 -11.69
N LYS A 166 -3.37 -11.10 -13.03
CA LYS A 166 -3.49 -12.28 -13.89
C LYS A 166 -2.32 -13.25 -13.79
N HIS A 167 -1.10 -12.74 -13.54
CA HIS A 167 0.07 -13.60 -13.35
C HIS A 167 0.04 -14.29 -12.00
N LEU A 168 -0.28 -13.57 -10.93
CA LEU A 168 -0.22 -14.08 -9.56
C LEU A 168 -1.43 -14.95 -9.19
N CYS A 169 -2.57 -14.76 -9.86
CA CYS A 169 -3.82 -15.46 -9.59
C CYS A 169 -3.80 -16.86 -10.20
N GLY A 170 -3.75 -17.89 -9.34
CA GLY A 170 -3.94 -19.28 -9.70
C GLY A 170 -5.42 -19.73 -9.58
N PRO A 171 -5.72 -20.99 -9.92
CA PRO A 171 -7.10 -21.50 -9.97
C PRO A 171 -7.89 -21.45 -8.66
N GLN A 172 -7.20 -21.40 -7.51
CA GLN A 172 -7.82 -21.36 -6.18
C GLN A 172 -7.54 -20.04 -5.44
N THR A 173 -6.87 -19.10 -6.11
CA THR A 173 -6.52 -17.82 -5.50
C THR A 173 -7.77 -16.97 -5.33
N THR A 174 -7.94 -16.39 -4.15
CA THR A 174 -8.95 -15.36 -3.89
C THR A 174 -8.25 -14.00 -3.80
N ILE A 175 -8.70 -13.04 -4.60
CA ILE A 175 -8.17 -11.68 -4.56
C ILE A 175 -9.16 -10.82 -3.76
N TYR A 176 -8.66 -9.98 -2.85
CA TYR A 176 -9.43 -8.94 -2.19
C TYR A 176 -8.83 -7.58 -2.50
N LEU A 177 -9.66 -6.67 -3.03
CA LEU A 177 -9.30 -5.28 -3.25
C LEU A 177 -10.24 -4.38 -2.45
N SER A 178 -9.69 -3.55 -1.58
CA SER A 178 -10.42 -2.46 -0.94
C SER A 178 -10.07 -1.15 -1.62
N SER A 179 -11.08 -0.36 -1.99
CA SER A 179 -10.87 0.90 -2.72
C SER A 179 -11.89 1.94 -2.30
N LYS A 180 -11.42 3.16 -2.05
CA LYS A 180 -12.28 4.33 -1.99
C LYS A 180 -12.72 4.68 -3.41
N MET A 181 -14.01 4.90 -3.61
CA MET A 181 -14.59 5.10 -4.93
C MET A 181 -14.41 6.57 -5.34
N ARG A 182 -13.40 6.83 -6.16
CA ARG A 182 -13.05 8.16 -6.68
C ARG A 182 -13.28 8.21 -8.20
N PRO A 183 -14.40 8.76 -8.70
CA PRO A 183 -14.70 8.80 -10.14
C PRO A 183 -13.62 9.51 -10.97
N GLU A 184 -13.00 10.55 -10.42
CA GLU A 184 -11.91 11.33 -11.02
C GLU A 184 -10.61 10.55 -11.23
N HIS A 185 -10.50 9.37 -10.65
CA HIS A 185 -9.40 8.43 -10.89
C HIS A 185 -9.84 7.22 -11.72
N GLY A 186 -11.06 7.21 -12.26
CA GLY A 186 -11.55 6.08 -13.06
C GLY A 186 -11.75 4.79 -12.26
N THR A 187 -11.94 4.87 -10.94
CA THR A 187 -12.17 3.67 -10.09
C THR A 187 -13.38 2.88 -10.55
N LEU A 188 -14.48 3.55 -10.91
CA LEU A 188 -15.66 2.91 -11.48
C LEU A 188 -15.33 2.16 -12.77
N THR A 189 -14.58 2.78 -13.69
CA THR A 189 -14.15 2.14 -14.93
C THR A 189 -13.28 0.91 -14.66
N PHE A 190 -12.37 0.97 -13.69
CA PHE A 190 -11.57 -0.20 -13.33
C PHE A 190 -12.43 -1.37 -12.84
N PHE A 191 -13.30 -1.13 -11.86
CA PHE A 191 -14.07 -2.20 -11.21
C PHE A 191 -15.31 -2.64 -11.99
N GLN A 192 -15.90 -1.79 -12.83
CA GLN A 192 -17.14 -2.10 -13.57
C GLN A 192 -16.88 -2.49 -15.02
N ASP A 193 -15.85 -1.93 -15.65
CA ASP A 193 -15.60 -2.16 -17.07
C ASP A 193 -14.36 -3.03 -17.33
N ILE A 194 -13.23 -2.74 -16.68
CA ILE A 194 -11.94 -3.40 -17.00
C ILE A 194 -11.82 -4.77 -16.32
N LEU A 195 -11.93 -4.82 -15.00
CA LEU A 195 -11.66 -6.02 -14.21
C LEU A 195 -12.66 -7.16 -14.49
N PRO A 196 -13.97 -6.90 -14.67
CA PRO A 196 -14.95 -7.95 -15.01
C PRO A 196 -14.76 -8.63 -16.36
N GLN A 197 -13.93 -8.08 -17.26
CA GLN A 197 -13.57 -8.75 -18.52
C GLN A 197 -12.63 -9.94 -18.31
N HIS A 198 -12.05 -10.10 -17.11
CA HIS A 198 -11.00 -11.07 -16.82
C HIS A 198 -11.22 -11.89 -15.55
N PHE A 199 -12.07 -11.41 -14.64
CA PHE A 199 -12.33 -12.04 -13.35
C PHE A 199 -13.82 -11.97 -13.00
N VAL A 200 -14.26 -12.87 -12.13
CA VAL A 200 -15.55 -12.75 -11.45
C VAL A 200 -15.38 -11.82 -10.24
N LEU A 201 -16.27 -10.83 -10.12
CA LEU A 201 -16.22 -9.78 -9.10
C LEU A 201 -17.50 -9.77 -8.27
N ASP A 202 -17.34 -9.81 -6.94
CA ASP A 202 -18.41 -9.60 -5.97
C ASP A 202 -18.05 -8.44 -5.04
N ILE A 203 -18.96 -7.50 -4.81
CA ILE A 203 -18.84 -6.54 -3.71
C ILE A 203 -19.26 -7.26 -2.43
N VAL A 204 -18.32 -7.49 -1.53
CA VAL A 204 -18.56 -8.21 -0.27
C VAL A 204 -18.80 -7.29 0.92
N GLN A 205 -18.41 -6.02 0.80
CA GLN A 205 -18.74 -4.97 1.76
C GLN A 205 -18.73 -3.62 1.06
N ARG A 206 -19.64 -2.74 1.48
CA ARG A 206 -19.64 -1.32 1.15
C ARG A 206 -19.74 -0.52 2.45
N ASP A 207 -18.79 0.36 2.65
CA ASP A 207 -18.84 1.42 3.65
C ASP A 207 -19.41 2.67 2.97
N GLU A 208 -20.64 3.04 3.32
CA GLU A 208 -21.32 4.21 2.73
C GLU A 208 -20.78 5.54 3.26
N GLU A 209 -20.23 5.56 4.47
CA GLU A 209 -19.72 6.79 5.09
C GLU A 209 -18.39 7.20 4.44
N GLU A 210 -17.52 6.23 4.21
CA GLU A 210 -16.22 6.46 3.58
C GLU A 210 -16.22 6.29 2.05
N ASP A 211 -17.35 5.84 1.48
CA ASP A 211 -17.50 5.42 0.08
C ASP A 211 -16.41 4.43 -0.36
N ILE A 212 -16.19 3.42 0.48
CA ILE A 212 -15.19 2.36 0.26
C ILE A 212 -15.91 1.04 -0.04
N ASN A 213 -15.52 0.41 -1.15
CA ASN A 213 -15.95 -0.94 -1.48
C ASN A 213 -14.83 -1.94 -1.23
N ILE A 214 -15.20 -3.13 -0.75
CA ILE A 214 -14.33 -4.31 -0.72
C ILE A 214 -14.86 -5.29 -1.75
N TYR A 215 -14.01 -5.59 -2.74
CA TYR A 215 -14.27 -6.53 -3.81
C TYR A 215 -13.59 -7.86 -3.48
N LYS A 216 -14.35 -8.95 -3.56
CA LYS A 216 -13.83 -10.31 -3.66
C LYS A 216 -13.80 -10.71 -5.12
N ILE A 217 -12.68 -11.26 -5.56
CA ILE A 217 -12.38 -11.47 -6.96
C ILE A 217 -11.81 -12.88 -7.11
N THR A 218 -12.32 -13.62 -8.09
CA THR A 218 -11.85 -14.98 -8.41
C THR A 218 -11.65 -15.13 -9.91
N GLN A 219 -10.89 -16.15 -10.31
CA GLN A 219 -10.76 -16.51 -11.72
C GLN A 219 -12.16 -16.84 -12.31
N SER A 220 -12.36 -16.43 -13.57
CA SER A 220 -13.56 -16.76 -14.36
C SER A 220 -13.65 -18.22 -14.77
#